data_AF-A0A402C6X3-F1
#
_entry.id   AF-A0A402C6X3-F1
#
_cell.length_a   1.000
_cell.length_b   1.000
_cell.length_c   1.000
_cell.angle_alpha   90.00
_cell.angle_beta   90.00
_cell.angle_gamma   90.00
#
_symmetry.space_group_name_H-M   'P 1'
#
loop_
_entity.id
_entity.type
_entity.pdbx_description
1 polymer ?
#
loop_
_entity_poly.entity_id
_entity_poly.type
_entity_poly.pdbx_seq_one_letter_code
_entity_poly.pdbx_strand_id
1 'polypeptide(L)' 'MTGDDELLQVEKVIERLITRYPSVSSVDIEHIVRTVHKRLAESRVRDFIPLLVEKAARRDLAARATESVG' A
#
# COMPACT_ATOMS: atom_id res chain seq x y z
N MET A 1 2.65 13.60 12.57
CA MET A 1 3.67 13.10 11.61
C MET A 1 3.98 14.20 10.60
N THR A 2 5.24 14.42 10.19
CA THR A 2 5.55 15.36 9.10
C THR A 2 5.27 14.71 7.74
N GLY A 3 5.16 15.49 6.65
CA GLY A 3 4.93 14.93 5.31
C GLY A 3 6.04 14.00 4.84
N ASP A 4 7.30 14.30 5.19
CA ASP A 4 8.46 13.48 4.84
C ASP A 4 8.48 12.16 5.64
N ASP A 5 8.08 12.18 6.92
CA ASP A 5 7.91 10.97 7.72
C ASP A 5 6.84 10.05 7.11
N GLU A 6 5.75 10.60 6.61
CA GLU A 6 4.68 9.83 5.99
C GLU A 6 5.15 9.09 4.73
N LEU A 7 5.88 9.78 3.85
CA LEU A 7 6.41 9.18 2.63
C LEU A 7 7.38 8.04 2.97
N LEU A 8 8.27 8.23 3.95
CA LEU A 8 9.16 7.17 4.42
C LEU A 8 8.40 5.97 4.99
N GLN A 9 7.29 6.20 5.71
CA GLN A 9 6.45 5.11 6.20
C GLN A 9 5.71 4.39 5.07
N VAL A 10 5.30 5.09 4.01
CA VAL A 10 4.71 4.49 2.82
C VAL A 10 5.73 3.64 2.06
N GLU A 11 6.97 4.08 1.91
CA GLU A 11 8.03 3.26 1.29
C GLU A 11 8.27 1.95 2.09
N LYS A 12 8.31 2.03 3.43
CA LYS A 12 8.39 0.83 4.29
C LYS A 12 7.19 -0.10 4.14
N VAL A 13 5.99 0.43 3.84
CA VAL A 13 4.82 -0.41 3.52
C VAL A 13 5.04 -1.16 2.22
N ILE A 14 5.58 -0.51 1.19
CA ILE A 14 5.90 -1.14 -0.11
C ILE A 14 6.86 -2.31 0.11
N GLU A 15 7.96 -2.10 0.83
CA GLU A 15 8.95 -3.14 1.14
C GLU A 15 8.30 -4.36 1.81
N ARG A 16 7.48 -4.14 2.86
CA ARG A 16 6.77 -5.22 3.55
C ARG A 16 5.83 -6.00 2.63
N LEU A 17 5.15 -5.32 1.71
CA LEU A 17 4.21 -5.96 0.79
C LEU A 17 4.94 -6.75 -0.29
N ILE A 18 6.07 -6.26 -0.80
CA ILE A 18 6.93 -7.03 -1.73
C ILE A 18 7.38 -8.34 -1.08
N THR A 19 7.86 -8.29 0.17
CA THR A 19 8.24 -9.52 0.90
C THR A 19 7.06 -10.46 1.11
N ARG A 20 5.86 -9.91 1.36
CA ARG A 20 4.66 -10.70 1.68
C ARG A 20 4.00 -11.33 0.45
N TYR A 21 4.08 -10.68 -0.72
CA TYR A 21 3.44 -11.10 -1.96
C TYR A 21 4.47 -11.30 -3.08
N PRO A 22 5.39 -12.28 -2.95
CA PRO A 22 6.49 -12.46 -3.91
C PRO A 22 6.00 -12.88 -5.32
N SER A 23 4.76 -13.34 -5.45
CA SER A 23 4.14 -13.69 -6.73
C SER A 23 3.56 -12.50 -7.49
N VAL A 24 3.52 -11.31 -6.89
CA VAL A 24 3.05 -10.07 -7.52
C VAL A 24 4.28 -9.21 -7.84
N SER A 25 4.29 -8.57 -9.01
CA SER A 25 5.42 -7.71 -9.39
C SER A 25 5.58 -6.54 -8.41
N SER A 26 6.82 -6.16 -8.11
CA SER A 26 7.09 -5.02 -7.23
C SER A 26 6.51 -3.72 -7.77
N VAL A 27 6.49 -3.55 -9.09
CA VAL A 27 5.90 -2.41 -9.79
C VAL A 27 4.38 -2.33 -9.55
N ASP A 28 3.67 -3.46 -9.61
CA ASP A 28 2.23 -3.48 -9.33
C ASP A 28 1.93 -3.17 -7.86
N ILE A 29 2.74 -3.70 -6.94
CA ILE A 29 2.62 -3.42 -5.50
C ILE A 29 2.82 -1.93 -5.24
N GLU A 30 3.87 -1.33 -5.79
CA GLU A 30 4.14 0.10 -5.68
C GLU A 30 2.96 0.92 -6.23
N HIS A 31 2.48 0.59 -7.42
CA HIS A 31 1.37 1.30 -8.06
C HIS A 31 0.09 1.24 -7.22
N ILE A 32 -0.25 0.08 -6.66
CA ILE A 32 -1.42 -0.08 -5.76
C ILE A 32 -1.25 0.79 -4.51
N VAL A 33 -0.09 0.70 -3.86
CA VAL A 33 0.19 1.46 -2.62
C VAL A 33 0.11 2.96 -2.86
N ARG A 34 0.74 3.48 -3.92
CA ARG A 34 0.70 4.90 -4.27
C ARG A 34 -0.70 5.36 -4.67
N THR A 35 -1.48 4.51 -5.35
CA THR A 35 -2.88 4.80 -5.69
C THR A 35 -3.74 4.96 -4.44
N VAL A 36 -3.60 4.03 -3.48
CA VAL A 36 -4.33 4.09 -2.21
C VAL A 36 -3.90 5.31 -1.40
N HIS A 37 -2.60 5.59 -1.34
CA HIS A 37 -2.06 6.78 -0.66
C HIS A 37 -2.64 8.07 -1.23
N LYS A 38 -2.68 8.22 -2.56
CA LYS A 38 -3.28 9.37 -3.25
C LYS A 38 -4.77 9.54 -2.95
N ARG A 39 -5.54 8.44 -2.85
CA ARG A 39 -6.96 8.50 -2.48
C ARG A 39 -7.21 9.04 -1.07
N LEU A 40 -6.20 8.96 -0.20
CA LEU A 40 -6.27 9.45 1.17
C LEU A 40 -5.62 10.83 1.35
N ALA A 41 -5.14 11.46 0.27
CA ALA A 41 -4.41 12.72 0.33
C ALA A 41 -5.21 13.89 0.93
N GLU A 42 -6.54 13.85 0.81
CA GLU A 42 -7.46 14.86 1.37
C GLU A 42 -7.83 14.63 2.84
N SER A 43 -7.35 13.55 3.46
CA SER A 43 -7.62 13.25 4.87
C SER A 43 -6.95 14.26 5.79
N ARG A 44 -7.73 14.86 6.71
CA ARG A 44 -7.24 15.83 7.71
C ARG A 44 -6.39 15.18 8.80
N VAL A 45 -6.61 13.89 9.08
CA VAL A 45 -5.81 13.13 10.07
C VAL A 45 -4.85 12.23 9.31
N ARG A 46 -3.56 12.55 9.42
CA ARG A 46 -2.50 11.90 8.63
C ARG A 46 -1.76 10.79 9.36
N ASP A 47 -1.80 10.76 10.69
CA ASP A 47 -1.05 9.79 11.51
C ASP A 47 -1.42 8.32 11.24
N PHE A 48 -2.62 8.06 10.70
CA PHE A 48 -3.09 6.72 10.35
C PHE A 48 -2.95 6.36 8.88
N ILE A 49 -2.47 7.29 8.03
CA ILE A 49 -2.40 7.08 6.58
C ILE A 49 -1.56 5.86 6.20
N PRO A 50 -0.34 5.64 6.72
CA PRO A 50 0.44 4.45 6.39
C PRO A 50 -0.28 3.13 6.72
N LEU A 51 -0.97 3.08 7.87
CA LEU A 51 -1.74 1.91 8.29
C LEU A 51 -2.94 1.64 7.38
N LEU A 52 -3.67 2.69 7.02
CA LEU A 52 -4.82 2.59 6.11
C LEU A 52 -4.38 2.19 4.70
N VAL A 53 -3.26 2.73 4.23
CA VAL A 53 -2.64 2.37 2.95
C VAL A 53 -2.29 0.89 2.93
N GLU A 54 -1.58 0.40 3.95
CA GLU A 54 -1.22 -1.01 4.04
C GLU A 54 -2.44 -1.93 4.07
N LYS A 55 -3.47 -1.57 4.86
CA LYS A 55 -4.70 -2.36 4.97
C LYS A 55 -5.46 -2.43 3.64
N ALA A 56 -5.60 -1.32 2.93
CA ALA A 56 -6.30 -1.29 1.65
C ALA A 56 -5.49 -2.01 0.55
N ALA A 57 -4.18 -1.78 0.47
CA ALA A 57 -3.32 -2.48 -0.49
C ALA A 57 -3.37 -4.00 -0.30
N ARG A 58 -3.36 -4.50 0.95
CA ARG A 58 -3.50 -5.94 1.24
C ARG A 58 -4.82 -6.52 0.74
N ARG A 59 -5.93 -5.77 0.82
CA ARG A 59 -7.23 -6.23 0.32
C ARG A 59 -7.24 -6.35 -1.20
N ASP A 60 -6.71 -5.34 -1.89
CA ASP A 60 -6.63 -5.33 -3.35
C ASP A 60 -5.71 -6.45 -3.87
N LEU A 61 -4.56 -6.66 -3.22
CA LEU A 61 -3.63 -7.74 -3.57
C LEU A 61 -4.21 -9.12 -3.30
N ALA A 62 -4.91 -9.31 -2.18
CA ALA A 62 -5.55 -10.58 -1.87
C ALA A 62 -6.61 -10.94 -2.92
N ALA A 63 -7.46 -9.99 -3.33
CA ALA A 63 -8.44 -10.22 -4.37
C ALA A 63 -7.79 -10.72 -5.68
N ARG A 64 -6.72 -10.04 -6.13
CA ARG A 64 -5.97 -10.42 -7.35
C ARG A 64 -5.27 -11.77 -7.23
N ALA A 65 -4.74 -12.10 -6.06
CA ALA A 65 -4.10 -13.41 -5.83
C ALA A 65 -5.12 -14.56 -5.86
N THR A 66 -6.38 -14.30 -5.51
CA THR A 66 -7.45 -15.31 -5.56
C THR A 66 -7.97 -15.50 -6.99
N GLU A 67 -7.96 -14.45 -7.82
CA GLU A 67 -8.36 -14.51 -9.23
C GLU A 67 -7.42 -15.35 -10.11
N SER A 68 -6.13 -15.47 -9.76
CA SER A 68 -5.18 -16.34 -10.48
C SER A 68 -5.35 -17.85 -10.25
N VAL A 69 -6.32 -18.27 -9.42
CA VAL A 69 -6.60 -19.70 -9.10
C VAL A 69 -7.91 -20.20 -9.75
N GLY A 70 -8.59 -19.36 -10.55
CA GLY A 70 -9.85 -19.69 -11.24
C GLY A 70 -9.68 -20.13 -12.69
#